data_AF-A0A942YEP7-F1
#
_entry.id   AF-A0A942YEP7-F1
#
_cell.length_a   1.000
_cell.length_b   1.000
_cell.length_c   1.000
_cell.angle_alpha   90.00
_cell.angle_beta   90.00
_cell.angle_gamma   90.00
#
_symmetry.space_group_name_H-M   'P 1'
#
loop_
_entity.id
_entity.type
_entity.pdbx_description
1 polymer ?
#
loop_
_entity_poly.entity_id
_entity_poly.type
_entity_poly.pdbx_seq_one_letter_code
_entity_poly.pdbx_strand_id
1 'polypeptide(L)'
;MKILSFYPTKSFKLIMEFENQEYRLLDTKEFLKNEDGLLQGLCNDINLFMTAELDEITGNIKWRNGVEFEPESLYNSALDLDRLKNRQKKGITPRKITRLPEDYKSKISIENAKLLKLLRRL
;
A
#
# COMPACT_ATOMS: atom_id res chain seq x y z
N MET A 1 -8.19 -12.28 -21.06
CA MET A 1 -9.12 -11.96 -19.95
C MET A 1 -9.35 -10.45 -19.90
N LYS A 2 -10.57 -9.94 -19.60
CA LYS A 2 -10.91 -8.51 -19.75
C LYS A 2 -11.10 -7.76 -18.41
N ILE A 3 -10.68 -6.49 -18.36
CA ILE A 3 -10.98 -5.54 -17.27
C ILE A 3 -12.33 -4.87 -17.55
N LEU A 4 -13.25 -4.93 -16.59
CA LEU A 4 -14.56 -4.29 -16.67
C LEU A 4 -14.51 -2.85 -16.15
N SER A 5 -13.81 -2.64 -15.04
CA SER A 5 -13.66 -1.34 -14.41
C SER A 5 -12.34 -1.30 -13.64
N PHE A 6 -11.84 -0.09 -13.39
CA PHE A 6 -10.68 0.09 -12.52
C PHE A 6 -10.75 1.41 -11.77
N TYR A 7 -9.98 1.52 -10.70
CA TYR A 7 -9.88 2.70 -9.86
C TYR A 7 -8.41 2.97 -9.49
N PRO A 8 -7.82 4.08 -9.99
CA PRO A 8 -6.48 4.50 -9.60
C PRO A 8 -6.53 5.22 -8.25
N THR A 9 -5.58 4.90 -7.38
CA THR A 9 -5.46 5.48 -6.03
C THR A 9 -4.31 6.47 -5.93
N LYS A 10 -4.39 7.41 -4.97
CA LYS A 10 -3.31 8.37 -4.65
C LYS A 10 -2.01 7.73 -4.18
N SER A 11 -2.03 6.43 -3.86
CA SER A 11 -0.88 5.65 -3.42
C SER A 11 -0.20 4.86 -4.55
N PHE A 12 -0.46 5.19 -5.82
CA PHE A 12 0.07 4.47 -6.99
C PHE A 12 -0.36 3.00 -7.04
N LYS A 13 -1.61 2.74 -6.63
CA LYS A 13 -2.22 1.41 -6.71
C LYS A 13 -3.42 1.44 -7.63
N LEU A 14 -3.61 0.36 -8.37
CA LEU A 14 -4.78 0.12 -9.21
C LEU A 14 -5.65 -0.95 -8.56
N ILE A 15 -6.92 -0.62 -8.34
CA ILE A 15 -7.94 -1.61 -8.03
C ILE A 15 -8.64 -1.92 -9.35
N MET A 16 -8.65 -3.18 -9.76
CA MET A 16 -9.20 -3.61 -11.05
C MET A 16 -10.27 -4.67 -10.83
N GLU A 17 -11.37 -4.56 -11.56
CA GLU A 17 -12.44 -5.53 -11.65
C GLU A 17 -12.33 -6.28 -12.97
N PHE A 18 -12.23 -7.60 -12.91
CA PHE A 18 -12.13 -8.46 -14.08
C PHE A 18 -13.46 -9.15 -14.40
N GLU A 19 -13.61 -9.64 -15.63
CA GLU A 19 -14.82 -10.30 -16.11
C GLU A 19 -15.26 -11.54 -15.30
N ASN A 20 -14.31 -12.17 -14.60
CA ASN A 20 -14.54 -13.29 -13.69
C ASN A 20 -15.06 -12.86 -12.30
N GLN A 21 -15.46 -11.59 -12.13
CA GLN A 21 -15.89 -10.99 -10.87
C GLN A 21 -14.80 -10.95 -9.79
N GLU A 22 -13.53 -11.16 -10.16
CA GLU A 22 -12.41 -10.98 -9.25
C GLU A 22 -12.00 -9.51 -9.19
N TYR A 23 -11.79 -9.03 -7.97
CA TYR A 23 -11.10 -7.77 -7.74
C TYR A 23 -9.63 -8.04 -7.44
N ARG A 24 -8.75 -7.36 -8.15
CA ARG A 24 -7.30 -7.40 -7.87
C ARG A 24 -6.74 -6.03 -7.57
N LEU A 25 -5.74 -6.01 -6.71
CA LEU A 25 -4.97 -4.84 -6.32
C LEU A 25 -3.56 -4.95 -6.87
N LEU A 26 -3.19 -4.04 -7.76
CA LEU A 26 -1.82 -3.90 -8.24
C LEU A 26 -1.14 -2.73 -7.54
N ASP A 27 0.05 -2.97 -6.99
CA ASP A 27 0.94 -1.91 -6.55
C ASP A 27 1.89 -1.56 -7.71
N THR A 28 1.65 -0.43 -8.37
CA THR A 28 2.37 -0.07 -9.60
C THR A 28 3.85 0.17 -9.34
N LYS A 29 4.22 0.60 -8.13
CA LYS A 29 5.62 0.78 -7.74
C LYS A 29 6.37 -0.54 -7.61
N GLU A 30 5.71 -1.56 -7.10
CA GLU A 30 6.30 -2.91 -7.04
C GLU A 30 6.34 -3.55 -8.43
N PHE A 31 5.28 -3.35 -9.22
CA PHE A 31 5.18 -3.86 -10.58
C PHE A 31 6.29 -3.34 -11.49
N LEU A 32 6.65 -2.06 -11.37
CA LEU A 32 7.64 -1.39 -12.22
C LEU A 32 8.99 -1.15 -11.52
N LYS A 33 9.28 -1.88 -10.44
CA LYS A 33 10.45 -1.62 -9.57
C LYS A 33 11.79 -1.63 -10.30
N ASN A 34 11.91 -2.41 -11.38
CA ASN A 34 13.14 -2.56 -12.15
C ASN A 34 13.06 -1.89 -13.53
N GLU A 35 12.03 -1.10 -13.77
CA GLU A 35 11.77 -0.46 -15.06
C GLU A 35 12.22 1.01 -15.04
N ASP A 36 12.90 1.43 -16.11
CA ASP A 36 13.41 2.79 -16.27
C ASP A 36 12.64 3.58 -17.34
N GLY A 37 12.87 4.90 -17.42
CA GLY A 37 12.33 5.75 -18.47
C GLY A 37 10.86 6.12 -18.28
N LEU A 38 10.03 5.97 -19.33
CA LEU A 38 8.62 6.40 -19.32
C LEU A 38 7.78 5.72 -18.22
N LEU A 39 8.16 4.50 -17.84
CA LEU A 39 7.54 3.71 -16.78
C LEU A 39 7.82 4.28 -15.38
N GLN A 40 9.00 4.86 -15.19
CA GLN A 40 9.37 5.51 -13.93
C GLN A 40 8.49 6.74 -13.65
N GLY A 41 8.03 7.43 -14.70
CA GLY A 41 7.06 8.52 -14.60
C GLY A 41 5.76 8.08 -13.92
N LEU A 42 5.27 6.87 -14.23
CA LEU A 42 4.05 6.32 -13.60
C LEU A 42 4.22 6.05 -12.11
N CYS A 43 5.43 5.81 -11.63
CA CYS A 43 5.72 5.56 -10.22
C CYS A 43 5.97 6.84 -9.41
N ASN A 44 6.37 7.92 -10.07
CA ASN A 44 6.86 9.14 -9.42
C ASN A 44 5.92 10.34 -9.60
N ASP A 45 5.16 10.40 -10.69
CA ASP A 45 4.22 11.49 -10.95
C ASP A 45 2.78 11.02 -10.75
N ILE A 46 2.17 11.50 -9.66
CA ILE A 46 0.79 11.14 -9.34
C ILE A 46 -0.21 11.73 -10.34
N ASN A 47 0.07 12.91 -10.91
CA ASN A 47 -0.83 13.54 -11.87
C ASN A 47 -0.86 12.72 -13.16
N LEU A 48 0.30 12.24 -13.59
CA LEU A 48 0.38 11.30 -14.70
C LEU A 48 -0.33 9.99 -14.36
N PHE A 49 -0.06 9.39 -13.21
CA PHE A 49 -0.70 8.12 -12.81
C PHE A 49 -2.23 8.19 -12.80
N MET A 50 -2.80 9.31 -12.35
CA MET A 50 -4.25 9.53 -12.31
C MET A 50 -4.88 9.79 -13.69
N THR A 51 -4.08 9.94 -14.75
CA THR A 51 -4.58 10.02 -16.15
C THR A 51 -4.85 8.65 -16.77
N ALA A 52 -4.82 7.59 -15.98
CA ALA A 52 -5.18 6.25 -16.42
C ALA A 52 -6.60 6.24 -17.03
N GLU A 53 -6.74 5.60 -18.18
CA GLU A 53 -8.00 5.41 -18.91
C GLU A 53 -8.08 3.95 -19.37
N LEU A 54 -9.30 3.40 -19.43
CA LEU A 54 -9.54 2.06 -19.97
C LEU A 54 -9.86 2.21 -21.45
N ASP A 55 -9.11 1.52 -22.31
CA ASP A 55 -9.47 1.35 -23.70
C ASP A 55 -10.59 0.31 -23.81
N GLU A 56 -11.78 0.72 -24.20
CA GLU A 56 -12.96 -0.16 -24.29
C GLU A 56 -12.81 -1.25 -25.36
N ILE A 57 -12.00 -0.99 -26.40
CA ILE A 57 -11.77 -1.89 -27.54
C ILE A 57 -10.81 -3.00 -27.14
N THR A 58 -9.61 -2.62 -26.67
CA THR A 58 -8.54 -3.58 -26.34
C THR A 58 -8.67 -4.13 -24.92
N GLY A 59 -9.31 -3.38 -24.02
CA GLY A 59 -9.33 -3.66 -22.58
C GLY A 59 -8.06 -3.21 -21.86
N ASN A 60 -7.13 -2.55 -22.54
CA ASN A 60 -5.87 -2.10 -21.96
C ASN A 60 -6.09 -0.89 -21.05
N ILE A 61 -5.26 -0.77 -20.00
CA ILE A 61 -5.17 0.49 -19.25
C ILE A 61 -4.07 1.33 -19.89
N LYS A 62 -4.42 2.54 -20.30
CA LYS A 62 -3.56 3.51 -20.98
C LYS A 62 -3.36 4.75 -20.13
N TRP A 63 -2.18 5.35 -20.22
CA TRP A 63 -1.85 6.65 -19.63
C TRP A 63 -1.55 7.70 -20.69
N ARG A 64 -1.61 8.98 -20.31
CA ARG A 64 -1.37 10.11 -21.23
C ARG A 64 0.04 10.14 -21.82
N ASN A 65 1.02 9.54 -21.15
CA ASN A 65 2.39 9.41 -21.67
C ASN A 65 2.54 8.33 -22.76
N GLY A 66 1.44 7.65 -23.15
CA GLY A 66 1.44 6.61 -24.17
C GLY A 66 1.82 5.23 -23.66
N VAL A 67 2.07 5.06 -22.35
CA VAL A 67 2.23 3.73 -21.76
C VAL A 67 0.87 3.06 -21.67
N GLU A 68 0.82 1.78 -22.02
CA GLU A 68 -0.35 0.94 -21.88
C GLU A 68 0.04 -0.45 -21.34
N PHE A 69 -0.90 -1.08 -20.63
CA PHE A 69 -0.73 -2.45 -20.13
C PHE A 69 -1.92 -3.31 -20.48
N GLU A 70 -1.61 -4.53 -20.93
CA GLU A 70 -2.59 -5.56 -21.22
C GLU A 70 -3.19 -6.15 -19.94
N PRO A 71 -4.49 -6.49 -19.94
CA PRO A 71 -5.18 -7.11 -18.80
C PRO A 71 -4.49 -8.33 -18.20
N GLU A 72 -3.90 -9.19 -19.02
CA GLU A 72 -3.31 -10.46 -18.56
C GLU A 72 -2.03 -10.22 -17.75
N SER A 73 -1.21 -9.27 -18.18
CA SER A 73 -0.01 -8.84 -17.47
C SER A 73 -0.37 -8.24 -16.10
N LEU A 74 -1.39 -7.38 -16.07
CA LEU A 74 -1.89 -6.76 -14.85
C LEU A 74 -2.48 -7.80 -13.89
N TYR A 75 -3.22 -8.79 -14.40
CA TYR A 75 -3.80 -9.82 -13.55
C TYR A 75 -2.75 -10.71 -12.90
N ASN A 76 -1.75 -11.17 -13.67
CA ASN A 76 -0.73 -12.08 -13.17
C ASN A 76 0.14 -11.46 -12.06
N SER A 77 0.33 -10.14 -12.12
CA SER A 77 1.12 -9.39 -11.13
C SER A 77 0.28 -8.87 -9.95
N ALA A 78 -1.03 -8.69 -10.12
CA ALA A 78 -1.89 -8.13 -9.09
C ALA A 78 -2.25 -9.14 -7.99
N LEU A 79 -2.44 -8.61 -6.77
CA LEU A 79 -2.87 -9.38 -5.61
C LEU A 79 -4.39 -9.54 -5.61
N ASP A 80 -4.85 -10.76 -5.37
CA ASP A 80 -6.25 -11.08 -5.11
C ASP A 80 -6.72 -10.42 -3.80
N LEU A 81 -7.72 -9.52 -3.90
CA LEU A 81 -8.24 -8.75 -2.78
C LEU A 81 -8.98 -9.62 -1.76
N ASP A 82 -9.61 -10.71 -2.18
CA ASP A 82 -10.35 -11.59 -1.26
C ASP A 82 -9.39 -12.42 -0.41
N ARG A 83 -8.23 -12.79 -0.96
CA ARG A 83 -7.13 -13.35 -0.15
C ARG A 83 -6.62 -12.36 0.90
N LEU A 84 -6.56 -11.07 0.55
CA LEU A 84 -6.08 -10.03 1.47
C LEU A 84 -7.02 -9.82 2.66
N LYS A 85 -8.35 -9.76 2.41
CA LYS A 85 -9.39 -9.69 3.45
C LYS A 85 -9.30 -10.86 4.43
N ASN A 86 -9.06 -12.06 3.90
CA ASN A 86 -8.97 -13.28 4.71
C ASN A 86 -7.68 -13.34 5.56
N ARG A 87 -6.57 -12.72 5.13
CA ARG A 87 -5.35 -12.59 5.93
C ARG A 87 -5.53 -11.69 7.15
N GLN A 88 -6.26 -10.57 7.03
CA GLN A 88 -6.48 -9.66 8.15
C GLN A 88 -7.30 -10.29 9.29
N LYS A 89 -8.18 -11.25 8.98
CA LYS A 89 -8.97 -11.96 10.01
C LYS A 89 -8.14 -12.90 10.89
N LYS A 90 -6.96 -13.36 10.45
CA LYS A 90 -6.12 -14.32 11.20
C LYS A 90 -5.21 -13.68 12.27
N GLY A 91 -5.22 -12.35 12.45
CA GLY A 91 -4.18 -11.65 13.21
C GLY A 91 -4.62 -10.81 14.42
N ILE A 92 -5.90 -10.74 14.76
CA ILE A 92 -6.34 -9.97 15.94
C ILE A 92 -6.31 -10.90 17.16
N THR A 93 -5.11 -11.17 17.67
CA THR A 93 -5.03 -11.52 19.09
C THR A 93 -5.27 -10.23 19.87
N PRO A 94 -6.27 -10.15 20.76
CA PRO A 94 -6.44 -8.98 21.59
C PRO A 94 -5.14 -8.75 22.35
N ARG A 95 -4.58 -7.53 22.26
CA ARG A 95 -3.38 -7.18 23.03
C ARG A 95 -3.69 -7.47 24.50
N LYS A 96 -2.94 -8.38 25.13
CA LYS A 96 -3.02 -8.58 26.58
C LYS A 96 -2.62 -7.26 27.24
N ILE A 97 -3.59 -6.50 27.72
CA ILE A 97 -3.35 -5.34 28.58
C ILE A 97 -2.86 -5.92 29.92
N THR A 98 -1.55 -6.03 30.07
CA THR A 98 -0.95 -6.34 31.37
C THR A 98 -0.89 -5.04 32.16
N ARG A 99 -1.47 -5.05 33.37
CA ARG A 99 -1.24 -3.96 34.32
C ARG A 99 0.25 -3.95 34.63
N LEU A 100 0.88 -2.80 34.50
CA LEU A 100 2.25 -2.61 34.96
C LEU A 100 2.27 -2.82 36.48
N PRO A 101 3.32 -3.46 37.04
CA PRO A 101 3.50 -3.54 38.49
C PRO A 101 3.42 -2.15 39.14
N GLU A 102 2.94 -2.08 40.38
CA GLU A 102 2.77 -0.80 41.11
C GLU A 102 4.09 -0.03 41.25
N ASP A 103 5.20 -0.77 41.22
CA ASP A 103 6.59 -0.33 41.32
C ASP A 103 7.27 -0.06 39.96
N TYR A 104 6.53 -0.14 38.85
CA TYR A 104 7.06 0.16 37.53
C TYR A 104 7.46 1.62 37.39
N LYS A 105 8.75 1.87 37.09
CA LYS A 105 9.26 3.19 36.73
C LYS A 105 9.59 3.22 35.25
N SER A 106 8.96 4.13 34.52
CA SER A 106 9.32 4.38 33.12
C SER A 106 10.76 4.89 33.00
N LYS A 107 11.39 4.70 31.84
CA LYS A 107 12.74 5.22 31.56
C LYS A 107 12.83 6.73 31.85
N ILE A 108 11.79 7.48 31.48
CA ILE A 108 11.66 8.91 31.72
C ILE A 108 11.63 9.22 33.23
N SER A 109 10.87 8.46 34.02
CA SER A 109 10.81 8.62 35.48
C SER A 109 12.19 8.40 36.13
N ILE A 110 12.95 7.42 35.64
CA ILE A 110 14.31 7.12 36.10
C ILE A 110 15.26 8.27 35.76
N GLU A 111 15.19 8.82 34.54
CA GLU A 111 16.03 9.94 34.11
C GLU A 111 15.74 11.22 34.90
N ASN A 112 14.46 11.56 35.09
CA ASN A 112 14.06 12.72 35.89
C ASN A 112 14.55 12.61 37.34
N ALA A 113 14.49 11.41 37.94
CA ALA A 113 15.01 11.19 39.28
C ALA A 113 16.55 11.41 39.36
N LYS A 114 17.29 11.09 38.30
CA LYS A 114 18.74 11.37 38.22
C LYS A 114 19.01 12.87 38.11
N LEU A 115 18.28 13.56 37.24
CA LEU A 115 18.41 15.02 37.08
C LEU A 115 18.12 15.77 38.38
N LEU A 116 17.05 15.41 39.09
CA LEU A 116 16.72 16.00 40.39
C LEU A 116 17.80 15.77 41.46
N LYS A 117 18.48 14.61 41.44
CA LYS A 117 19.62 14.36 42.34
C LYS A 117 20.83 15.24 42.03
N LEU A 118 21.06 15.54 40.75
CA LEU A 118 22.16 16.41 40.32
C LEU A 118 21.89 17.87 40.72
N LEU A 119 20.65 18.34 40.53
CA LEU A 119 20.24 19.70 40.88
C LEU A 119 20.27 19.98 42.39
N ARG A 120 20.10 18.96 43.24
CA ARG A 120 20.17 19.09 44.72
C ARG A 120 21.60 19.07 45.27
N ARG A 121 22.61 18.84 44.43
CA ARG A 121 24.03 18.82 44.82
C ARG A 121 24.78 20.11 44.44
N LEU A 122 24.10 21.05 43.78
CA LEU A 122 24.55 22.42 43.52
C LEU A 122 23.99 23.34 44.62
#